data_AF-A0A9P4V6B0-F1
#
_entry.id   AF-A0A9P4V6B0-F1
#
_cell.length_a   1.000
_cell.length_b   1.000
_cell.length_c   1.000
_cell.angle_alpha   90.00
_cell.angle_beta   90.00
_cell.angle_gamma   90.00
#
_symmetry.space_group_name_H-M   'P 1'
#
loop_
_entity.id
_entity.type
_entity.pdbx_description
1 polymer ?
#
loop_
_entity_poly.entity_id
_entity_poly.type
_entity_poly.pdbx_seq_one_letter_code
_entity_poly.pdbx_strand_id
1 'polypeptide(L)' 'MGPRGCIGRYLAYMEMRLCLTRLFWLYDVESADGAPDWSMEGQIENMKAYSTWVKPELKVRVIPVQRRG' A
#
# COMPACT_ATOMS: atom_id res chain seq x y z
N MET A 1 7.06 -6.53 -22.78
CA MET A 1 5.59 -6.51 -22.65
C MET A 1 5.01 -6.87 -23.99
N GLY A 2 4.17 -7.90 -24.07
CA GLY A 2 3.55 -8.33 -25.31
C GLY A 2 2.27 -7.56 -25.66
N PRO A 3 1.54 -7.99 -26.71
CA PRO A 3 0.31 -7.33 -27.18
C PRO A 3 -0.84 -7.31 -26.16
N ARG A 4 -0.73 -8.05 -25.04
CA ARG A 4 -1.66 -8.02 -23.89
C ARG A 4 -1.08 -7.31 -22.66
N GLY A 5 -0.18 -6.35 -22.87
CA GLY A 5 0.31 -5.51 -21.78
C GLY A 5 -0.83 -4.71 -21.16
N CYS A 6 -0.78 -4.48 -19.85
CA CYS A 6 -1.76 -3.64 -19.16
C CYS A 6 -1.69 -2.21 -19.71
N ILE A 7 -2.72 -1.78 -20.42
CA ILE A 7 -2.85 -0.41 -20.93
C ILE A 7 -2.93 0.61 -19.79
N GLY A 8 -3.53 0.21 -18.66
CA GLY A 8 -3.67 1.02 -17.46
C GLY A 8 -2.39 1.17 -16.63
N ARG A 9 -1.26 0.56 -17.03
CA ARG A 9 -0.03 0.55 -16.23
C ARG A 9 0.45 1.97 -15.87
N TYR A 10 0.45 2.88 -16.85
CA TYR A 10 0.93 4.24 -16.61
C TYR A 10 -0.03 5.05 -15.74
N LEU A 11 -1.35 4.87 -15.94
CA LEU A 11 -2.37 5.48 -15.09
C LEU A 11 -2.24 4.99 -13.64
N ALA A 12 -2.16 3.68 -13.44
CA ALA A 12 -2.00 3.08 -12.12
C ALA A 12 -0.73 3.58 -11.41
N TYR A 13 0.39 3.72 -12.12
CA TYR A 13 1.61 4.30 -11.53
C TYR A 13 1.44 5.76 -11.13
N MET A 14 0.73 6.56 -11.93
CA MET A 14 0.42 7.94 -11.58
C MET A 14 -0.46 8.02 -10.34
N GLU A 15 -1.53 7.22 -10.29
CA GLU A 15 -2.45 7.16 -9.14
C GLU A 15 -1.73 6.72 -7.86
N MET A 16 -0.92 5.67 -7.93
CA MET A 16 -0.12 5.19 -6.78
C MET A 16 0.81 6.29 -6.26
N ARG A 17 1.50 7.00 -7.15
CA ARG A 17 2.40 8.10 -6.77
C ARG A 17 1.65 9.24 -6.10
N LEU A 18 0.54 9.67 -6.67
CA LEU A 18 -0.26 10.77 -6.12
C LEU A 18 -0.88 10.40 -4.77
N CYS A 19 -1.41 9.18 -4.67
CA CYS A 19 -2.00 8.66 -3.44
C CYS A 19 -0.96 8.60 -2.31
N LEU A 20 0.19 7.96 -2.55
CA LEU A 20 1.25 7.81 -1.56
C LEU A 20 1.88 9.15 -1.18
N THR A 21 2.15 10.01 -2.16
CA THR A 21 2.70 11.36 -1.89
C THR A 21 1.76 12.15 -1.00
N ARG A 22 0.46 12.17 -1.31
CA ARG A 22 -0.53 12.91 -0.53
C ARG A 22 -0.71 12.32 0.88
N LEU A 23 -0.67 11.00 1.01
CA LEU A 23 -0.73 10.31 2.30
C LEU A 23 0.42 10.77 3.21
N PHE A 24 1.67 10.60 2.76
CA PHE A 24 2.85 10.94 3.55
C PHE A 24 3.09 12.44 3.71
N TRP A 25 2.56 13.25 2.79
CA TRP A 25 2.63 14.70 2.94
C TRP A 25 1.74 15.22 4.07
N LEU A 26 0.55 14.62 4.22
CA LEU A 26 -0.48 15.08 5.15
C LEU A 26 -0.43 14.37 6.51
N TYR A 27 0.06 13.14 6.56
CA TYR A 27 -0.03 12.29 7.75
C TYR A 27 1.29 11.59 8.06
N ASP A 28 1.61 11.52 9.35
CA ASP A 28 2.50 10.51 9.88
C ASP A 28 1.72 9.19 9.99
N VAL A 29 2.31 8.10 9.49
CA VAL A 29 1.65 6.78 9.41
C VAL A 29 2.43 5.80 10.27
N GLU A 30 1.76 5.22 11.25
CA GLU A 30 2.32 4.23 12.17
C GLU A 30 1.52 2.94 12.12
N SER A 31 2.17 1.79 12.36
CA SER A 31 1.45 0.54 12.54
C SER A 31 0.62 0.59 13.83
N ALA A 32 -0.65 0.18 13.75
CA ALA A 32 -1.55 0.19 14.90
C ALA A 32 -1.31 -1.02 15.83
N ASP A 33 -0.87 -2.15 15.27
CA ASP A 33 -0.75 -3.45 15.93
C ASP A 33 0.60 -4.15 15.69
N GLY A 34 1.58 -3.45 15.12
CA GLY A 34 2.89 -4.02 14.74
C GLY A 34 2.88 -4.79 13.42
N ALA A 35 1.73 -4.86 12.73
CA ALA A 35 1.56 -5.51 11.43
C ALA A 35 2.11 -6.96 11.40
N PRO A 36 1.63 -7.85 12.29
CA PRO A 36 2.18 -9.20 12.45
C PRO A 36 2.08 -10.04 11.16
N ASP A 37 1.02 -9.87 10.37
CA ASP A 37 0.82 -10.59 9.10
C ASP A 37 1.65 -10.03 7.92
N TRP A 38 2.45 -8.99 8.16
CA TRP A 38 3.27 -8.32 7.16
C TRP A 38 4.78 -8.50 7.37
N SER A 39 5.20 -9.40 8.27
CA SER A 39 6.62 -9.75 8.46
C SER A 39 7.22 -10.43 7.24
N MET A 40 8.42 -10.02 6.80
CA MET A 40 9.16 -10.61 5.66
C MET A 40 9.38 -12.12 5.79
N GLU A 41 9.60 -12.60 7.02
CA GLU A 41 9.52 -14.02 7.38
C GLU A 41 8.05 -14.48 7.30
N GLY A 42 7.72 -15.34 6.34
CA GLY A 42 6.39 -15.98 6.25
C GLY A 42 5.34 -15.28 5.36
N GLN A 43 5.69 -14.20 4.62
CA GLN A 43 4.76 -13.38 3.80
C GLN A 43 3.88 -14.12 2.79
N ILE A 44 4.13 -15.42 2.55
CA ILE A 44 3.40 -16.24 1.59
C ILE A 44 2.36 -17.13 2.28
N GLU A 45 2.47 -17.40 3.59
CA GLU A 45 1.57 -18.35 4.28
C GLU A 45 0.13 -17.85 4.33
N ASN A 46 -0.07 -16.55 4.63
CA ASN A 46 -1.41 -15.96 4.75
C ASN A 46 -1.90 -15.26 3.47
N MET A 47 -1.05 -15.18 2.43
CA MET A 47 -1.35 -14.46 1.20
C MET A 47 -2.05 -15.39 0.21
N LYS A 48 -3.38 -15.40 0.25
CA LYS A 48 -4.20 -16.27 -0.62
C LYS A 48 -4.19 -15.73 -2.05
N ALA A 49 -3.78 -16.56 -2.99
CA ALA A 49 -3.87 -16.28 -4.41
C ALA A 49 -5.06 -17.04 -5.02
N TYR A 50 -6.09 -16.29 -5.43
CA TYR A 50 -7.17 -16.82 -6.25
C TYR A 50 -6.96 -16.34 -7.70
N SER A 51 -7.77 -15.40 -8.20
CA SER A 51 -7.50 -14.68 -9.46
C SER A 51 -6.52 -13.52 -9.30
N THR A 52 -6.44 -12.96 -8.09
CA THR A 52 -5.54 -11.88 -7.69
C THR A 52 -5.06 -12.18 -6.28
N TRP A 53 -3.93 -11.61 -5.89
CA TRP A 53 -3.43 -11.68 -4.52
C TRP A 53 -4.38 -10.96 -3.54
N VAL A 54 -4.88 -11.68 -2.55
CA VAL A 54 -5.60 -11.10 -1.42
C VAL A 54 -4.57 -10.78 -0.35
N LYS A 55 -4.39 -9.49 -0.08
CA LYS A 55 -3.46 -9.02 0.96
C LYS A 55 -4.13 -9.14 2.34
N PRO A 56 -3.39 -9.55 3.39
CA PRO A 56 -3.89 -9.53 4.75
C PRO A 56 -4.19 -8.09 5.20
N GLU A 57 -4.97 -7.94 6.27
CA GLU A 57 -5.28 -6.62 6.83
C GLU A 57 -4.00 -5.89 7.26
N LEU A 58 -3.92 -4.58 6.99
CA LEU A 58 -2.84 -3.73 7.46
C LEU A 58 -3.44 -2.58 8.26
N LYS A 59 -3.40 -2.70 9.59
CA LYS A 59 -3.96 -1.69 10.48
C LYS A 59 -2.94 -0.58 10.71
N VAL A 60 -3.32 0.63 10.33
CA VAL A 60 -2.47 1.82 10.47
C VAL A 60 -3.19 2.90 11.25
N ARG A 61 -2.42 3.65 12.03
CA ARG A 61 -2.83 4.90 12.66
C ARG A 61 -2.26 6.05 11.84
N VAL A 62 -3.10 7.03 11.54
CA VAL A 62 -2.72 8.24 10.81
C VAL A 62 -2.81 9.45 11.72
N ILE A 63 -1.76 10.26 11.76
CA ILE A 63 -1.66 11.45 12.60
C ILE A 63 -1.49 12.66 11.68
N PRO A 64 -2.42 13.63 11.67
CA PRO A 64 -2.30 14.81 10.81
C PRO A 64 -1.05 15.62 11.15
N VAL A 65 -0.22 15.89 10.14
CA VAL A 65 0.98 16.72 10.30
C VAL A 65 0.58 18.18 10.39
N GLN A 66 0.79 18.82 11.55
CA GLN A 66 0.64 20.27 11.68
C GLN A 66 1.85 20.97 11.05
N ARG A 67 1.65 21.52 9.85
CA ARG A 67 2.63 22.43 9.25
C ARG A 67 2.27 23.85 9.64
N ARG A 68 3.09 24.47 10.50
CA ARG A 68 3.06 25.92 10.67
C ARG A 68 3.46 26.53 9.34
N GLY A 69 2.51 27.24 8.71
CA GLY A 69 2.78 28.17 7.62
C GLY A 69 3.37 29.47 8.13
#